data_AF-A0A8S3I1Z5-F1
#
_entry.id   AF-A0A8S3I1Z5-F1
#
_cell.length_a   1.000
_cell.length_b   1.000
_cell.length_c   1.000
_cell.angle_alpha   90.00
_cell.angle_beta   90.00
_cell.angle_gamma   90.00
#
_symmetry.space_group_name_H-M   'P 1'
#
loop_
_entity.id
_entity.type
_entity.pdbx_description
1 polymer ?
#
loop_
_entity_poly.entity_id
_entity_poly.type
_entity_poly.pdbx_seq_one_letter_code
_entity_poly.pdbx_strand_id
1 'polypeptide(L)' 'MANECSICEKELNEADDLVTTDCDHTFHRQCAQERLDTKNRTDCRACGQDSALGDALAR' A
#
# COMPACT_ATOMS: atom_id res chain seq x y z
N MET A 1 13.03 -13.05 2.50
CA MET A 1 12.34 -12.53 1.30
C MET A 1 12.24 -11.04 1.46
N ALA A 2 12.59 -10.24 0.45
CA ALA A 2 12.51 -8.79 0.54
C ALA A 2 11.03 -8.37 0.49
N ASN A 3 10.54 -7.80 1.59
CA ASN A 3 9.24 -7.15 1.63
C ASN A 3 9.51 -5.70 1.22
N GLU A 4 9.31 -5.36 -0.06
CA GLU A 4 9.54 -4.01 -0.59
C GLU A 4 8.22 -3.32 -0.92
N CYS A 5 8.11 -2.04 -0.60
CA CYS A 5 6.95 -1.24 -0.92
C CYS A 5 6.89 -0.98 -2.43
N SER A 6 5.97 -1.60 -3.16
CA SER A 6 5.86 -1.38 -4.62
C SER A 6 5.39 0.04 -5.00
N ILE A 7 5.15 0.93 -4.03
CA ILE A 7 4.80 2.34 -4.28
C ILE A 7 6.07 3.22 -4.29
N CYS A 8 6.99 3.01 -3.35
CA CYS A 8 8.21 3.82 -3.20
C CYS A 8 9.52 3.04 -3.42
N GLU A 9 9.42 1.75 -3.71
CA GLU A 9 10.52 0.83 -4.00
C GLU A 9 11.56 0.75 -2.87
N LYS A 10 11.12 1.00 -1.63
CA LYS A 10 11.93 0.89 -0.41
C LYS A 10 11.57 -0.37 0.37
N GLU A 11 12.54 -0.92 1.11
CA GLU A 11 12.29 -1.99 2.08
C GLU A 11 11.23 -1.57 3.10
N LEU A 12 10.38 -2.54 3.44
CA LEU A 12 9.38 -2.45 4.49
C LEU A 12 10.04 -2.97 5.78
N ASN A 13 10.23 -2.12 6.78
CA ASN A 13 10.70 -2.57 8.08
C ASN A 13 9.54 -2.78 9.06
N GLU A 14 9.78 -3.58 10.11
CA GLU A 14 8.83 -3.79 11.21
C GLU A 14 8.57 -2.51 12.03
N ALA A 15 9.49 -1.54 11.95
CA ALA A 15 9.35 -0.24 12.59
C ALA A 15 8.51 0.75 11.76
N ASP A 16 8.26 0.46 10.49
CA ASP A 16 7.43 1.29 9.63
C ASP A 16 5.94 1.00 9.85
N ASP A 17 5.11 2.01 9.69
CA ASP A 17 3.67 1.84 9.65
C ASP A 17 3.30 1.15 8.33
N LEU A 18 3.05 -0.15 8.41
CA LEU A 18 2.68 -0.99 7.28
C LEU A 18 1.18 -1.19 7.22
N VAL A 19 0.64 -1.16 6.01
CA VAL A 19 -0.75 -1.51 5.73
C VAL A 19 -0.78 -2.70 4.78
N THR A 20 -1.47 -3.75 5.19
CA THR A 20 -1.72 -4.91 4.34
C THR A 20 -3.10 -4.76 3.71
N THR A 21 -3.11 -4.82 2.40
CA THR A 21 -4.33 -4.74 1.59
C THR A 21 -5.07 -6.07 1.55
N ASP A 22 -6.34 -6.05 1.15
CA ASP A 22 -7.17 -7.26 1.04
C ASP A 22 -6.62 -8.26 -0.01
N CYS A 23 -5.84 -7.76 -0.97
CA CYS A 23 -5.10 -8.60 -1.92
C CYS A 23 -3.77 -9.15 -1.39
N ASP A 24 -3.56 -9.16 -0.06
CA ASP A 24 -2.37 -9.69 0.64
C ASP A 24 -1.04 -8.98 0.27
N HIS A 25 -1.11 -7.72 -0.18
CA HIS A 25 0.08 -6.91 -0.45
C HIS A 25 0.28 -5.87 0.63
N THR A 26 1.52 -5.75 1.10
CA THR A 26 1.91 -4.82 2.16
C THR A 26 2.60 -3.59 1.58
N PHE A 27 2.23 -2.42 2.08
CA PHE A 27 2.81 -1.13 1.68
C PHE A 27 3.04 -0.27 2.91
N HIS A 28 3.87 0.75 2.80
CA HIS A 28 3.89 1.82 3.79
C HIS A 28 2.52 2.52 3.83
N ARG A 29 1.95 2.68 5.03
CA ARG A 29 0.69 3.40 5.25
C ARG A 29 0.73 4.80 4.64
N GLN A 30 1.85 5.50 4.80
CA GLN A 30 2.05 6.82 4.20
C GLN A 30 2.00 6.74 2.67
N CYS A 31 2.70 5.78 2.05
CA CYS A 31 2.69 5.65 0.59
C CYS A 31 1.30 5.30 0.04
N ALA A 32 0.56 4.44 0.75
CA ALA A 32 -0.83 4.14 0.41
C ALA A 32 -1.70 5.40 0.50
N GLN A 33 -1.54 6.19 1.55
CA GLN A 33 -2.33 7.39 1.80
C GLN A 33 -2.01 8.52 0.80
N GLU A 34 -0.73 8.78 0.53
CA GLU A 34 -0.30 9.73 -0.50
C GLU A 34 -0.83 9.34 -1.88
N ARG A 35 -0.93 8.04 -2.17
CA ARG A 35 -1.45 7.54 -3.45
C ARG A 35 -2.97 7.74 -3.57
N LEU A 36 -3.70 7.56 -2.49
CA LEU A 36 -5.11 7.94 -2.41
C LEU A 36 -5.29 9.44 -2.61
N ASP A 37 -4.51 10.26 -1.90
CA ASP A 37 -4.64 11.73 -1.92
C ASP A 37 -4.27 12.32 -3.28
N THR A 38 -3.12 11.92 -3.83
CA THR A 38 -2.56 12.51 -5.06
C THR A 38 -3.31 12.08 -6.30
N LYS A 39 -3.70 10.80 -6.40
CA LYS A 39 -4.25 10.24 -7.65
C LYS A 39 -5.71 9.80 -7.54
N ASN A 40 -6.32 9.87 -6.35
CA ASN A 40 -7.64 9.26 -6.09
C ASN A 40 -7.68 7.80 -6.56
N ARG A 41 -6.53 7.11 -6.45
CA ARG A 41 -6.31 5.74 -6.93
C ARG A 41 -6.31 4.81 -5.74
N THR A 42 -7.37 4.05 -5.61
CA THR A 42 -7.51 3.00 -4.60
C THR A 42 -6.95 1.66 -5.07
N ASP A 43 -6.38 1.59 -6.29
CA ASP A 43 -5.86 0.34 -6.86
C ASP A 43 -4.53 -0.11 -6.23
N CYS A 44 -4.36 -1.42 -6.04
CA CYS A 44 -3.11 -2.02 -5.60
C CYS A 44 -2.06 -1.92 -6.71
N ARG A 45 -0.87 -1.36 -6.42
CA ARG A 45 0.20 -1.23 -7.43
C ARG A 45 0.81 -2.57 -7.84
N ALA A 46 0.79 -3.55 -6.93
CA ALA A 46 1.44 -4.83 -7.10
C ALA A 46 0.63 -5.78 -7.98
N CYS A 47 -0.70 -5.87 -7.77
CA CYS A 47 -1.57 -6.77 -8.54
C CYS A 47 -2.61 -6.07 -9.43
N GLY A 48 -2.86 -4.77 -9.24
CA GLY A 48 -3.84 -4.00 -10.00
C GLY A 48 -5.29 -4.10 -9.49
N GLN A 49 -5.54 -4.73 -8.35
CA GLN A 49 -6.88 -4.85 -7.78
C GLN A 49 -7.43 -3.47 -7.39
N ASP A 50 -8.62 -3.12 -7.87
CA ASP A 50 -9.27 -1.88 -7.52
C ASP A 50 -9.69 -1.86 -6.04
N SER A 51 -9.82 -0.67 -5.46
CA SER A 51 -10.32 -0.48 -4.08
C SER A 51 -9.41 -1.02 -2.95
N ALA A 52 -8.35 -1.74 -3.26
CA ALA A 52 -7.45 -2.40 -2.30
C ALA A 52 -6.77 -1.46 -1.29
N LEU A 53 -6.26 -0.29 -1.72
CA LEU A 53 -5.63 0.69 -0.82
C LEU A 53 -6.66 1.46 0.00
N GLY A 54 -7.83 1.72 -0.59
CA GLY A 54 -8.90 2.46 0.06
C GLY A 54 -9.48 1.69 1.24
N ASP A 55 -9.82 0.41 1.01
CA ASP A 55 -10.33 -0.47 2.06
C ASP A 55 -9.32 -0.66 3.19
N ALA A 56 -8.05 -0.89 2.83
CA ALA A 56 -6.99 -1.14 3.80
C ALA A 56 -6.69 0.06 4.72
N LEU A 57 -6.91 1.29 4.24
CA LEU A 57 -6.73 2.52 5.04
C LEU A 57 -8.00 3.00 5.74
N ALA A 58 -9.18 2.54 5.31
CA ALA A 58 -10.47 2.88 5.91
C ALA A 58 -10.87 1.96 7.09
N ARG A 59 -10.13 0.87 7.30
CA ARG A 59 -10.26 -0.05 8.44
C ARG A 59 -9.51 0.45 9.67
#